data_AF-A0A094BJI7-F1
#
_entry.id   AF-A0A094BJI7-F1
#
_cell.length_a   1.000
_cell.length_b   1.000
_cell.length_c   1.000
_cell.angle_alpha   90.00
_cell.angle_beta   90.00
_cell.angle_gamma   90.00
#
_symmetry.space_group_name_H-M   'P 1'
#
loop_
_entity.id
_entity.type
_entity.pdbx_description
1 polymer ?
#
loop_
_entity_poly.entity_id
_entity_poly.type
_entity_poly.pdbx_seq_one_letter_code
_entity_poly.pdbx_strand_id
1 'polypeptide(L)'
;MSSSSFLQKMRKAQLEELASDLDLSPSGQKKADLEILIDSFLSQHPELSTDARVAPFYKRRSTNELSPIKKEQVTADVEKIAKVTKRRTTKAFDELTNSVDDSDDV
;
A
#
# COMPACT_ATOMS: atom_id res chain seq x y z
N MET A 1 1.11 13.70 -15.06
CA MET A 1 1.46 13.63 -13.61
C MET A 1 1.25 12.19 -13.18
N SER A 2 2.18 11.60 -12.44
CA SER A 2 2.12 10.17 -12.06
C SER A 2 1.90 10.05 -10.55
N SER A 3 1.05 9.12 -10.15
CA SER A 3 0.68 8.82 -8.76
C SER A 3 1.71 7.93 -8.06
N SER A 4 1.63 7.78 -6.73
CA SER A 4 2.52 6.87 -6.01
C SER A 4 2.38 5.41 -6.43
N SER A 5 3.49 4.66 -6.37
CA SER A 5 3.52 3.22 -6.68
C SER A 5 2.64 2.36 -5.77
N PHE A 6 2.24 2.86 -4.60
CA PHE A 6 1.27 2.20 -3.72
C PHE A 6 -0.13 2.22 -4.34
N LEU A 7 -0.58 3.40 -4.77
CA LEU A 7 -1.90 3.58 -5.40
C LEU A 7 -1.99 2.88 -6.76
N GLN A 8 -0.89 2.89 -7.52
CA GLN A 8 -0.82 2.20 -8.82
C GLN A 8 -1.07 0.69 -8.72
N LYS A 9 -0.68 0.06 -7.60
CA LYS A 9 -0.87 -1.37 -7.34
C LYS A 9 -2.29 -1.73 -6.89
N MET A 10 -3.12 -0.76 -6.50
CA MET A 10 -4.50 -0.99 -6.09
C MET A 10 -5.42 -1.14 -7.31
N ARG A 11 -6.48 -1.96 -7.18
CA ARG A 11 -7.54 -2.06 -8.20
C ARG A 11 -8.45 -0.83 -8.16
N LYS A 12 -9.14 -0.53 -9.26
CA LYS A 12 -10.08 0.60 -9.35
C LYS A 12 -11.11 0.58 -8.21
N ALA A 13 -11.73 -0.57 -7.94
CA ALA A 13 -12.69 -0.72 -6.85
C ALA A 13 -12.11 -0.35 -5.47
N GLN A 14 -10.85 -0.73 -5.19
CA GLN A 14 -10.18 -0.37 -3.94
C GLN A 14 -9.87 1.12 -3.86
N LEU A 15 -9.59 1.77 -4.99
CA LEU A 15 -9.39 3.21 -5.05
C LEU A 15 -10.72 3.97 -4.87
N GLU A 16 -11.83 3.44 -5.39
CA GLU A 16 -13.16 4.03 -5.19
C GLU A 16 -13.62 3.91 -3.74
N GLU A 17 -13.38 2.76 -3.10
CA GLU A 17 -13.62 2.55 -1.67
C GLU A 17 -12.76 3.51 -0.83
N LEU A 18 -11.45 3.57 -1.09
CA LEU A 18 -10.55 4.48 -0.40
C LEU A 18 -10.93 5.94 -0.60
N ALA A 19 -11.33 6.34 -1.82
CA ALA A 19 -11.80 7.69 -2.08
C ALA A 19 -13.06 8.00 -1.27
N SER A 20 -14.01 7.05 -1.20
CA SER A 20 -15.24 7.20 -0.42
C SER A 20 -14.95 7.35 1.08
N ASP A 21 -13.99 6.57 1.59
CA ASP A 21 -13.55 6.62 2.99
C ASP A 21 -12.85 7.94 3.36
N LEU A 22 -12.23 8.59 2.38
CA LEU A 22 -11.53 9.86 2.53
C LEU A 22 -12.45 11.07 2.20
N ASP A 23 -13.77 10.84 2.09
CA ASP A 23 -14.78 11.82 1.69
C ASP A 23 -14.51 12.49 0.33
N LEU A 24 -13.77 11.82 -0.57
CA LEU A 24 -13.64 12.22 -1.96
C LEU A 24 -14.75 11.58 -2.80
N SER A 25 -15.17 12.28 -3.86
CA SER A 25 -16.18 11.74 -4.78
C SER A 25 -15.54 10.84 -5.85
N PRO A 26 -15.72 9.50 -5.79
CA PRO A 26 -15.13 8.59 -6.78
C PRO A 26 -15.92 8.53 -8.09
N SER A 27 -17.14 9.08 -8.13
CA SER A 27 -18.10 8.79 -9.19
C SER A 27 -17.62 9.27 -10.56
N GLY A 28 -17.55 8.35 -11.53
CA GLY A 28 -17.23 8.67 -12.93
C GLY A 28 -15.74 8.90 -13.24
N GLN A 29 -14.85 8.77 -12.25
CA GLN A 29 -13.42 8.95 -12.48
C GLN A 29 -12.75 7.67 -13.02
N LYS A 30 -11.74 7.86 -13.88
CA LYS A 30 -10.91 6.74 -14.34
C LYS A 30 -9.94 6.34 -13.24
N LYS A 31 -9.42 5.11 -13.31
CA LYS A 31 -8.42 4.61 -12.33
C LYS A 31 -7.26 5.59 -12.15
N ALA A 32 -6.67 6.06 -13.25
CA ALA A 32 -5.56 7.01 -13.21
C ALA A 32 -5.94 8.34 -12.54
N ASP A 33 -7.16 8.83 -12.76
CA ASP A 33 -7.64 10.08 -12.15
C ASP A 33 -7.83 9.90 -10.64
N LEU A 34 -8.42 8.78 -10.22
CA LEU A 34 -8.56 8.43 -8.79
C LEU A 34 -7.20 8.33 -8.10
N GLU A 35 -6.22 7.71 -8.74
CA GLU A 35 -4.87 7.61 -8.18
C GLU A 35 -4.25 8.99 -7.96
N ILE A 36 -4.37 9.90 -8.93
CA ILE A 36 -3.83 11.26 -8.83
C ILE A 36 -4.58 12.07 -7.76
N LEU A 37 -5.91 11.94 -7.73
CA LEU A 37 -6.77 12.63 -6.77
C LEU A 37 -6.42 12.22 -5.33
N ILE A 38 -6.37 10.91 -5.07
CA ILE A 38 -6.01 10.35 -3.76
C ILE A 38 -4.57 10.72 -3.42
N ASP A 39 -3.63 10.62 -4.36
CA ASP A 39 -2.23 10.98 -4.14
C ASP A 39 -2.09 12.45 -3.70
N SER A 40 -2.79 13.37 -4.38
CA SER A 40 -2.78 14.79 -4.03
C SER A 40 -3.40 15.06 -2.67
N PHE A 41 -4.51 14.38 -2.35
CA PHE A 41 -5.18 14.53 -1.07
C PHE A 41 -4.29 14.04 0.09
N LEU A 42 -3.75 12.82 -0.02
CA LEU A 42 -2.86 12.27 0.99
C LEU A 42 -1.57 13.10 1.15
N SER A 43 -1.10 13.75 0.08
CA SER A 43 0.03 14.68 0.14
C SER A 43 -0.27 15.94 0.95
N GLN A 44 -1.52 16.40 0.96
CA GLN A 44 -1.98 17.58 1.69
C GLN A 44 -2.35 17.27 3.14
N HIS A 45 -2.65 16.01 3.45
CA HIS A 45 -3.16 15.54 4.74
C HIS A 45 -2.18 14.58 5.45
N PRO A 46 -1.01 15.04 5.92
CA PRO A 46 -0.04 14.17 6.62
C PRO A 46 -0.57 13.55 7.93
N GLU A 47 -1.63 14.10 8.52
CA GLU A 47 -2.31 13.58 9.71
C GLU A 47 -2.88 12.17 9.51
N LEU A 48 -3.23 11.82 8.26
CA LEU A 48 -3.75 10.50 7.89
C LEU A 48 -2.67 9.41 7.91
N SER A 49 -1.40 9.74 8.16
CA SER A 49 -0.33 8.76 8.39
C SER A 49 -0.62 7.80 9.55
N THR A 50 -1.54 8.17 10.44
CA THR A 50 -2.02 7.31 11.53
C THR A 50 -3.04 6.25 11.09
N ASP A 51 -3.71 6.45 9.95
CA ASP A 51 -4.67 5.48 9.41
C ASP A 51 -3.91 4.29 8.76
N ALA A 52 -4.19 3.09 9.24
CA ALA A 52 -3.55 1.85 8.78
C ALA A 52 -3.72 1.59 7.28
N ARG A 53 -4.79 2.09 6.65
CA ARG A 53 -5.08 1.90 5.21
C ARG A 53 -4.10 2.65 4.32
N VAL A 54 -3.72 3.86 4.73
CA VAL A 54 -2.83 4.75 3.99
C VAL A 54 -1.44 4.88 4.63
N ALA A 55 -1.21 4.32 5.81
CA ALA A 55 0.11 4.22 6.42
C ALA A 55 1.21 3.69 5.45
N PRO A 56 0.95 2.69 4.57
CA PRO A 56 1.94 2.25 3.58
C PRO A 56 2.33 3.30 2.54
N PHE A 57 1.48 4.28 2.28
CA PHE A 57 1.75 5.43 1.41
C PHE A 57 2.79 6.36 2.07
N TYR A 58 2.55 6.78 3.31
CA TYR A 58 3.43 7.69 4.04
C TYR A 58 4.77 7.06 4.41
N LYS A 59 4.79 5.76 4.75
CA LYS A 59 6.02 5.03 5.08
C LYS A 59 7.02 4.96 3.92
N ARG A 60 6.56 4.95 2.68
CA ARG A 60 7.45 4.97 1.50
C ARG A 60 7.92 6.37 1.17
N ARG A 61 7.07 7.39 1.37
CA ARG A 61 7.46 8.78 1.16
C ARG A 61 8.47 9.26 2.19
N SER A 62 8.35 8.84 3.45
CA SER A 62 9.37 9.15 4.46
C SER A 62 10.74 8.58 4.06
N THR A 63 10.81 7.44 3.36
CA THR A 63 12.09 6.89 2.86
C THR A 63 12.57 7.49 1.53
N ASN A 64 11.69 8.12 0.74
CA ASN A 64 12.00 8.60 -0.61
C ASN A 64 12.22 10.12 -0.69
N GLU A 65 11.51 10.91 0.13
CA GLU A 65 11.70 12.37 0.26
C GLU A 65 12.81 12.70 1.27
N LEU A 66 13.13 11.78 2.18
CA LEU A 66 14.39 11.86 2.91
C LEU A 66 15.47 11.25 2.02
N SER A 67 16.12 12.11 1.23
CA SER A 67 17.56 11.92 0.95
C SER A 67 18.23 11.40 2.22
N PRO A 68 19.25 10.50 2.17
CA PRO A 68 19.84 9.84 3.34
C PRO A 68 20.56 10.86 4.25
N ILE A 69 19.76 11.69 4.90
CA ILE A 69 20.12 12.70 5.85
C ILE A 69 19.76 12.02 7.15
N LYS A 70 20.75 11.32 7.66
CA LYS A 70 21.01 11.04 9.08
C LYS A 70 20.11 11.89 9.98
N LYS A 71 18.93 11.38 10.32
CA LYS A 71 18.06 11.98 11.34
C LYS A 71 18.02 11.06 12.53
N GLU A 72 18.39 11.67 13.63
CA GLU A 72 18.61 11.07 14.93
C GLU A 72 17.38 10.32 15.41
N GLN A 73 17.71 9.17 15.96
CA GLN A 73 16.85 8.25 16.67
C GLN A 73 16.27 8.98 17.89
N VAL A 74 14.98 9.31 17.85
CA VAL A 74 14.24 9.67 19.07
C VAL A 74 13.09 8.70 19.24
N THR A 75 13.36 7.76 20.13
CA THR A 75 12.45 6.97 20.98
C THR A 75 11.48 6.00 20.31
N ALA A 76 11.94 4.77 20.18
CA ALA A 76 11.14 3.59 20.52
C ALA A 76 12.06 2.61 21.24
N ASP A 77 12.30 2.90 22.52
CA ASP A 77 12.78 1.92 23.48
C ASP A 77 11.65 0.92 23.74
N VAL A 78 11.74 -0.26 23.12
CA VAL A 78 11.46 -1.53 23.81
C VAL A 78 12.40 -2.57 23.20
N GLU A 79 13.51 -2.73 23.88
CA GLU A 79 14.34 -3.92 23.90
C GLU A 79 13.51 -5.22 23.73
N LYS A 80 13.96 -6.15 22.87
CA LYS A 80 14.48 -7.45 23.31
C LYS A 80 14.64 -8.48 22.17
N ILE A 81 15.84 -9.07 22.18
CA ILE A 81 16.19 -10.46 21.84
C ILE A 81 16.72 -10.72 20.41
N ALA A 82 18.05 -10.72 20.39
CA ALA A 82 18.95 -11.76 19.84
C ALA A 82 19.00 -11.94 18.30
N LYS A 83 20.09 -11.53 17.66
CA LYS A 83 21.24 -12.42 17.38
C LYS A 83 20.82 -13.89 17.19
N VAL A 84 20.67 -14.38 15.96
CA VAL A 84 21.28 -15.64 15.50
C VAL A 84 21.43 -15.65 13.97
N THR A 85 22.71 -15.66 13.59
CA THR A 85 23.39 -16.25 12.43
C THR A 85 22.75 -17.48 11.73
N LYS A 86 22.62 -17.41 10.39
CA LYS A 86 22.71 -18.47 9.34
C LYS A 86 21.71 -19.67 9.36
N ARG A 87 21.02 -19.90 8.21
CA ARG A 87 21.25 -21.02 7.25
C ARG A 87 20.14 -21.07 6.16
N ARG A 88 20.52 -21.46 4.94
CA ARG A 88 19.66 -21.67 3.75
C ARG A 88 18.58 -22.73 4.02
N THR A 89 17.37 -22.53 3.49
CA THR A 89 16.47 -23.63 3.11
C THR A 89 15.71 -23.27 1.83
N THR A 90 15.94 -24.07 0.80
CA THR A 90 15.17 -24.21 -0.43
C THR A 90 13.85 -24.94 -0.16
N LYS A 91 12.71 -24.46 -0.70
CA LYS A 91 11.66 -25.35 -1.20
C LYS A 91 10.68 -24.61 -2.12
N ALA A 92 10.54 -25.14 -3.34
CA ALA A 92 9.46 -24.88 -4.28
C ALA A 92 8.25 -25.77 -3.95
N PHE A 93 7.05 -25.26 -4.24
CA PHE A 93 5.78 -25.99 -4.49
C PHE A 93 4.79 -24.89 -4.96
N ASP A 94 4.63 -24.59 -6.24
CA ASP A 94 3.90 -25.33 -7.29
C ASP A 94 2.42 -25.62 -6.99
N GLU A 95 1.58 -24.99 -7.80
CA GLU A 95 0.29 -25.46 -8.36
C GLU A 95 -0.99 -25.65 -7.51
N LEU A 96 -2.12 -25.41 -8.22
CA LEU A 96 -3.54 -25.64 -7.92
C LEU A 96 -4.23 -24.63 -6.97
N THR A 97 -5.30 -23.93 -7.36
CA THR A 97 -6.49 -24.47 -8.03
C THR A 97 -7.13 -23.48 -9.02
N ASN A 98 -7.22 -23.90 -10.29
CA ASN A 98 -8.34 -23.57 -11.16
C ASN A 98 -9.63 -24.14 -10.54
N SER A 99 -10.69 -23.34 -10.54
CA SER A 99 -12.07 -23.83 -10.46
C SER A 99 -12.91 -22.90 -11.34
N VAL A 100 -12.87 -23.18 -12.64
CA VAL A 100 -13.97 -22.87 -13.55
C VAL A 100 -14.84 -24.13 -13.53
N ASP A 101 -16.11 -23.99 -13.17
CA ASP A 101 -17.15 -24.73 -13.86
C ASP A 101 -18.42 -23.89 -13.88
N ASP A 102 -18.87 -23.66 -15.10
CA ASP A 102 -20.03 -22.90 -15.55
C ASP A 102 -21.03 -23.92 -16.08
N SER A 103 -22.29 -23.78 -15.64
CA SER A 103 -23.56 -24.09 -16.32
C SER A 103 -23.81 -25.44 -17.06
N ASP A 104 -24.90 -26.08 -16.60
CA ASP A 104 -26.08 -26.60 -17.34
C ASP A 104 -26.02 -27.78 -18.37
N ASP A 105 -27.20 -28.42 -18.46
CA ASP A 105 -27.77 -29.25 -19.55
C ASP A 105 -27.49 -30.77 -19.57
N VAL A 106 -28.43 -31.61 -19.09
CA VAL A 106 -29.44 -32.39 -19.87
C VAL A 106 -30.29 -33.34 -18.99
#